data_AF-A0A3N0DVC0-F1
#
_entry.id   AF-A0A3N0DVC0-F1
#
_cell.length_a   1.000
_cell.length_b   1.000
_cell.length_c   1.000
_cell.angle_alpha   90.00
_cell.angle_beta   90.00
_cell.angle_gamma   90.00
#
_symmetry.space_group_name_H-M   'P 1'
#
loop_
_entity.id
_entity.type
_entity.pdbx_description
1 polymer ?
#
loop_
_entity_poly.entity_id
_entity_poly.type
_entity_poly.pdbx_seq_one_letter_code
_entity_poly.pdbx_strand_id
1 'polypeptide(L)'
;MRRFGAALAISVLLVTSACGGGGSRPSQDEVSQALQKGGDNSILGDSGSKVSKKAADCVAKVLVDSRISDRALQAIVDGKRNYSPSKADQTAAVGVANKIVKCLPAGLK
;
A
#
# COMPACT_ATOMS: atom_id res chain seq x y z
N MET A 1 -16.48 46.12 26.85
CA MET A 1 -16.83 44.67 26.79
C MET A 1 -15.64 43.93 26.17
N ARG A 2 -14.87 43.19 26.98
CA ARG A 2 -13.82 42.28 26.51
C ARG A 2 -14.22 40.90 27.00
N ARG A 3 -14.27 39.88 26.14
CA ARG A 3 -13.46 38.65 26.18
C ARG A 3 -13.63 37.90 24.84
N PHE A 4 -12.48 37.52 24.28
CA PHE A 4 -12.30 36.80 23.02
C PHE A 4 -13.05 35.46 23.04
N GLY A 5 -14.00 35.28 22.13
CA GLY A 5 -14.76 34.05 21.94
C GLY A 5 -14.04 33.10 20.98
N ALA A 6 -13.42 32.08 21.56
CA ALA A 6 -12.93 30.81 21.02
C ALA A 6 -13.03 30.58 19.49
N ALA A 7 -11.89 30.71 18.81
CA ALA A 7 -11.63 29.99 17.57
C ALA A 7 -11.46 28.50 17.89
N LEU A 8 -12.53 27.71 17.77
CA LEU A 8 -12.44 26.25 17.80
C LEU A 8 -12.05 25.76 16.41
N ALA A 9 -10.74 25.60 16.23
CA ALA A 9 -10.15 24.82 15.17
C ALA A 9 -10.77 23.41 15.20
N ILE A 10 -11.53 23.06 14.16
CA ILE A 10 -11.92 21.67 13.90
C ILE A 10 -10.67 21.01 13.34
N SER A 11 -9.81 20.59 14.26
CA SER A 11 -8.64 19.78 13.98
C SER A 11 -9.08 18.50 13.29
N VAL A 12 -8.59 18.33 12.07
CA VAL A 12 -8.71 17.15 11.23
C VAL A 12 -8.57 15.90 12.10
N LEU A 13 -9.62 15.07 12.14
CA LEU A 13 -9.51 13.66 12.50
C LEU A 13 -8.69 12.97 11.40
N LEU A 14 -7.38 13.22 11.41
CA LEU A 14 -6.40 12.36 10.77
C LEU A 14 -6.43 11.07 11.57
N VAL A 15 -7.29 10.17 11.10
CA VAL A 15 -7.38 8.78 11.55
C VAL A 15 -5.95 8.28 11.70
N THR A 16 -5.63 7.98 12.94
CA THR A 16 -4.42 7.34 13.42
C THR A 16 -4.33 5.93 12.84
N SER A 17 -3.97 5.79 11.56
CA SER A 17 -3.52 4.52 10.98
C SER A 17 -2.07 4.23 11.38
N ALA A 18 -1.81 4.35 12.68
CA ALA A 18 -0.58 3.95 13.35
C ALA A 18 -0.96 3.36 14.71
N CYS A 19 -1.94 2.46 14.74
CA CYS A 19 -2.15 1.55 15.86
C CYS A 19 -1.39 0.25 15.53
N GLY A 20 -0.20 0.11 16.12
CA GLY A 20 0.60 -1.09 16.01
C GLY A 20 -0.02 -2.26 16.78
N GLY A 21 0.11 -3.46 16.21
CA GLY A 21 -0.13 -4.72 16.92
C GLY A 21 -1.31 -5.51 16.37
N GLY A 22 -1.11 -6.22 15.26
CA GLY A 22 -2.12 -7.15 14.73
C GLY A 22 -3.23 -6.48 13.90
N GLY A 23 -2.88 -5.45 13.13
CA GLY A 23 -3.81 -4.74 12.26
C GLY A 23 -4.43 -5.68 11.21
N SER A 24 -5.75 -5.57 11.08
CA SER A 24 -6.53 -6.22 10.03
C SER A 24 -5.82 -6.11 8.68
N ARG A 25 -5.89 -7.20 7.89
CA ARG A 25 -5.36 -7.22 6.53
C ARG A 25 -5.74 -5.94 5.77
N PRO A 26 -4.76 -5.18 5.24
CA PRO A 26 -5.04 -3.99 4.45
C PRO A 26 -5.99 -4.29 3.30
N SER A 27 -6.90 -3.36 3.03
CA SER A 27 -7.85 -3.49 1.93
C SER A 27 -7.14 -3.38 0.57
N GLN A 28 -7.79 -3.90 -0.47
CA GLN A 28 -7.31 -3.76 -1.85
C GLN A 28 -7.10 -2.29 -2.24
N ASP A 29 -7.99 -1.40 -1.79
CA ASP A 29 -7.89 0.02 -2.10
C ASP A 29 -6.70 0.71 -1.42
N GLU A 30 -6.40 0.35 -0.17
CA GLU A 30 -5.22 0.86 0.54
C GLU A 30 -3.93 0.41 -0.12
N VAL A 31 -3.83 -0.88 -0.46
CA VAL A 31 -2.67 -1.43 -1.18
C VAL A 31 -2.56 -0.81 -2.57
N SER A 32 -3.66 -0.64 -3.30
CA SER A 32 -3.67 -0.02 -4.62
C SER A 32 -3.22 1.44 -4.57
N GLN A 33 -3.72 2.22 -3.61
CA GLN A 33 -3.29 3.60 -3.42
C GLN A 33 -1.80 3.67 -3.09
N ALA A 34 -1.28 2.77 -2.25
CA ALA A 34 0.14 2.72 -1.95
C ALA A 34 0.99 2.42 -3.20
N LEU A 35 0.54 1.49 -4.05
CA LEU A 35 1.19 1.17 -5.33
C LEU A 35 1.13 2.34 -6.33
N GLN A 36 0.02 3.11 -6.35
CA GLN A 36 -0.16 4.28 -7.24
C GLN A 36 0.62 5.51 -6.79
N LYS A 37 0.76 5.70 -5.48
CA LYS A 37 1.44 6.85 -4.89
C LYS A 37 2.92 6.97 -5.29
N GLY A 38 3.47 5.94 -5.94
CA GLY A 38 4.64 6.01 -6.82
C GLY A 38 5.59 7.18 -6.53
N GLY A 39 6.53 6.95 -5.64
CA GLY A 39 7.73 7.79 -5.46
C GLY A 39 8.97 6.88 -5.55
N ASP A 40 10.12 7.34 -5.03
CA ASP A 40 11.39 6.57 -4.94
C ASP A 40 11.26 5.15 -4.31
N ASN A 41 10.06 4.81 -3.81
CA ASN A 41 9.67 3.62 -3.06
C ASN A 41 8.62 2.76 -3.79
N SER A 42 8.38 2.99 -5.08
CA SER A 42 7.41 2.20 -5.86
C SER A 42 7.92 0.78 -6.11
N ILE A 43 7.17 -0.24 -5.66
CA ILE A 43 7.49 -1.66 -5.90
C ILE A 43 7.47 -2.00 -7.40
N LEU A 44 6.79 -1.16 -8.19
CA LEU A 44 6.62 -1.31 -9.64
C LEU A 44 7.58 -0.41 -10.46
N GLY A 45 8.52 0.28 -9.80
CA GLY A 45 9.62 1.00 -10.46
C GLY A 45 9.53 2.53 -10.44
N ASP A 46 10.70 3.15 -10.54
CA ASP A 46 11.01 4.59 -10.53
C ASP A 46 10.91 5.22 -11.93
N SER A 47 9.92 4.85 -12.75
CA SER A 47 9.88 5.35 -14.13
C SER A 47 9.23 6.73 -14.28
N GLY A 48 9.00 7.47 -13.18
CA GLY A 48 8.20 8.71 -13.18
C GLY A 48 6.76 8.53 -13.69
N SER A 49 6.40 7.30 -14.03
CA SER A 49 5.17 6.91 -14.67
C SER A 49 4.28 6.34 -13.60
N LYS A 50 3.29 7.13 -13.16
CA LYS A 50 2.28 6.68 -12.21
C LYS A 50 1.71 5.36 -12.72
N VAL A 51 1.82 4.30 -11.91
CA VAL A 51 1.17 3.02 -12.20
C VAL A 51 -0.31 3.32 -12.41
N SER A 52 -0.85 2.95 -13.57
CA SER A 52 -2.26 3.21 -13.85
C SER A 52 -3.12 2.60 -12.73
N LYS A 53 -4.19 3.30 -12.33
CA LYS A 53 -5.11 2.80 -11.29
C LYS A 53 -5.56 1.35 -11.58
N LYS A 54 -5.83 1.03 -12.84
CA LYS A 54 -6.19 -0.33 -13.28
C LYS A 54 -5.11 -1.37 -13.00
N ALA A 55 -3.85 -1.06 -13.28
CA ALA A 55 -2.74 -1.96 -12.99
C ALA A 55 -2.52 -2.11 -11.48
N ALA A 56 -2.58 -1.00 -10.73
CA ALA A 56 -2.45 -1.01 -9.28
C ALA A 56 -3.59 -1.77 -8.59
N ASP A 57 -4.84 -1.58 -9.01
CA ASP A 57 -6.00 -2.30 -8.49
C ASP A 57 -5.87 -3.81 -8.76
N CYS A 58 -5.37 -4.20 -9.94
CA CYS A 58 -5.12 -5.61 -10.28
C CYS A 58 -4.02 -6.22 -9.40
N VAL A 59 -2.88 -5.53 -9.23
CA VAL A 59 -1.77 -6.02 -8.39
C VAL A 59 -2.20 -6.08 -6.92
N ALA A 60 -2.89 -5.05 -6.43
CA ALA A 60 -3.41 -5.01 -5.07
C ALA A 60 -4.36 -6.17 -4.79
N LYS A 61 -5.25 -6.49 -5.75
CA LYS A 61 -6.13 -7.65 -5.64
C LYS A 61 -5.35 -8.95 -5.50
N VAL A 62 -4.33 -9.15 -6.33
CA VAL A 62 -3.48 -10.34 -6.26
C VAL A 62 -2.76 -10.45 -4.91
N LEU A 63 -2.27 -9.34 -4.36
CA LEU A 63 -1.56 -9.31 -3.07
C LEU A 63 -2.52 -9.56 -1.89
N VAL A 64 -3.70 -8.95 -1.89
CA VAL A 64 -4.74 -9.14 -0.85
C VAL A 64 -5.44 -10.50 -0.97
N ASP A 65 -5.44 -11.15 -2.14
CA ASP A 65 -5.93 -12.52 -2.29
C ASP A 65 -4.84 -13.58 -2.02
N SER A 66 -3.58 -13.15 -1.79
CA SER A 66 -2.43 -14.06 -1.63
C SER A 66 -2.30 -14.61 -0.20
N ARG A 67 -1.24 -15.42 0.01
CA ARG A 67 -0.80 -15.85 1.36
C ARG A 67 0.26 -14.94 1.98
N ILE A 68 0.52 -13.77 1.40
CA ILE A 68 1.38 -12.76 2.01
C ILE A 68 0.70 -12.28 3.30
N SER A 69 1.47 -12.21 4.37
CA SER A 69 0.97 -11.82 5.68
C SER A 69 0.47 -10.38 5.70
N ASP A 70 -0.49 -10.12 6.59
CA ASP A 70 -1.05 -8.79 6.82
C ASP A 70 0.05 -7.78 7.19
N ARG A 71 1.07 -8.22 7.93
CA ARG A 71 2.23 -7.40 8.28
C ARG A 71 3.05 -7.01 7.06
N ALA A 72 3.25 -7.92 6.11
CA ALA A 72 3.94 -7.63 4.87
C ALA A 72 3.11 -6.70 3.96
N LEU A 73 1.79 -6.90 3.88
CA LEU A 73 0.90 -5.98 3.16
C LEU A 73 0.89 -4.58 3.79
N GLN A 74 0.88 -4.51 5.12
CA GLN A 74 0.95 -3.23 5.83
C GLN A 74 2.29 -2.53 5.58
N ALA A 75 3.40 -3.28 5.48
CA ALA A 75 4.70 -2.70 5.13
C ALA A 75 4.70 -2.06 3.72
N ILE A 76 3.92 -2.61 2.79
CA ILE A 76 3.69 -2.00 1.46
C ILE A 76 2.91 -0.70 1.60
N VAL A 77 1.80 -0.70 2.36
CA VAL A 77 0.97 0.49 2.59
C VAL A 77 1.75 1.60 3.28
N ASP A 78 2.57 1.24 4.27
CA ASP A 78 3.40 2.16 5.05
C ASP A 78 4.66 2.62 4.29
N GLY A 79 4.98 2.01 3.13
CA GLY A 79 6.21 2.30 2.38
C GLY A 79 7.51 1.92 3.12
N LYS A 80 7.48 0.88 3.98
CA LYS A 80 8.62 0.50 4.82
C LYS A 80 9.71 -0.25 4.04
N ARG A 81 10.81 0.43 3.77
CA ARG A 81 12.00 -0.13 3.08
C ARG A 81 12.79 -1.14 3.91
N ASN A 82 12.78 -1.00 5.23
CA ASN A 82 13.54 -1.84 6.15
C ASN A 82 12.71 -3.00 6.71
N TYR A 83 11.59 -3.33 6.07
CA TYR A 83 10.81 -4.50 6.45
C TYR A 83 11.53 -5.77 5.99
N SER A 84 11.75 -6.70 6.92
CA SER A 84 12.27 -8.02 6.61
C SER A 84 11.11 -9.01 6.48
N PRO A 85 10.74 -9.46 5.26
CA PRO A 85 9.67 -10.42 5.06
C PRO A 85 10.08 -11.80 5.59
N SER A 86 9.11 -12.52 6.16
CA SER A 86 9.33 -13.90 6.59
C SER A 86 9.58 -14.82 5.39
N LYS A 87 10.12 -16.03 5.63
CA LYS A 87 10.27 -17.04 4.57
C LYS A 87 8.93 -17.38 3.92
N ALA A 88 7.85 -17.44 4.70
CA ALA A 88 6.50 -17.71 4.19
C ALA A 88 6.01 -16.59 3.26
N ASP A 89 6.26 -15.32 3.61
CA ASP A 89 5.94 -14.18 2.75
C ASP A 89 6.72 -14.23 1.44
N GLN A 90 8.01 -14.57 1.50
CA GLN A 90 8.85 -14.71 0.31
C GLN A 90 8.33 -15.82 -0.62
N THR A 91 7.97 -16.98 -0.07
CA THR A 91 7.35 -18.06 -0.86
C THR A 91 6.01 -17.64 -1.45
N ALA A 92 5.17 -16.96 -0.68
CA ALA A 92 3.89 -16.46 -1.15
C ALA A 92 4.06 -15.43 -2.28
N ALA A 93 5.04 -14.53 -2.17
CA ALA A 93 5.38 -13.54 -3.18
C ALA A 93 5.81 -14.19 -4.51
N VAL A 94 6.67 -15.21 -4.45
CA VAL A 94 7.04 -16.01 -5.63
C VAL A 94 5.82 -16.66 -6.27
N GLY A 95 4.91 -17.22 -5.46
CA GLY A 95 3.68 -17.86 -5.95
C GLY A 95 2.71 -16.92 -6.65
N VAL A 96 2.79 -15.61 -6.40
CA VAL A 96 1.92 -14.61 -7.03
C VAL A 96 2.58 -13.79 -8.14
N ALA A 97 3.90 -13.89 -8.32
CA ALA A 97 4.65 -13.15 -9.33
C ALA A 97 4.04 -13.30 -10.74
N ASN A 98 3.69 -14.53 -11.14
CA ASN A 98 3.05 -14.80 -12.44
C ASN A 98 1.65 -14.16 -12.59
N LYS A 99 0.94 -13.93 -11.49
CA LYS A 99 -0.36 -13.24 -11.51
C LYS A 99 -0.18 -11.73 -11.60
N ILE A 100 0.84 -11.19 -10.93
CA ILE A 100 1.21 -9.77 -10.99
C ILE A 100 1.62 -9.37 -12.40
N VAL A 101 2.41 -10.21 -13.11
CA VAL A 101 2.82 -9.94 -14.50
C VAL A 101 1.61 -9.78 -15.43
N LYS A 102 0.50 -10.50 -15.19
CA LYS A 102 -0.75 -10.37 -15.96
C LYS A 102 -1.49 -9.05 -15.71
N CYS A 103 -1.16 -8.33 -14.64
CA CYS A 103 -1.73 -7.03 -14.33
C CYS A 103 -1.02 -5.89 -15.06
N LEU A 104 0.17 -6.13 -15.61
CA LEU A 104 0.93 -5.13 -16.35
C LEU A 104 0.40 -5.08 -17.80
N PRO A 105 0.23 -3.88 -18.37
CA PRO A 105 -0.15 -3.77 -19.77
C PRO A 105 0.91 -4.44 -20.66
N ALA A 106 0.48 -5.10 -21.74
CA ALA A 106 1.37 -5.68 -22.74
C ALA A 106 2.20 -4.56 -23.38
N GLY A 107 3.43 -4.34 -22.88
CA GLY A 107 4.24 -3.18 -23.26
C GLY A 107 5.36 -2.81 -22.30
N LEU A 108 5.49 -3.47 -21.15
CA LEU A 108 6.70 -3.38 -20.30
C LEU A 108 7.84 -4.15 -20.98
N LYS A 109 8.48 -3.50 -21.96
CA LYS A 109 9.78 -3.84 -22.53
C LYS A 109 10.79 -2.80 -22.07
#